data_AF-A0A6I6XHI3-F1
#
_entry.id   AF-A0A6I6XHI3-F1
#
_cell.length_a   1.000
_cell.length_b   1.000
_cell.length_c   1.000
_cell.angle_alpha   90.00
_cell.angle_beta   90.00
_cell.angle_gamma   90.00
#
_symmetry.space_group_name_H-M   'P 1'
#
loop_
_entity.id
_entity.type
_entity.pdbx_description
1 polymer ?
#
loop_
_entity_poly.entity_id
_entity_poly.type
_entity_poly.pdbx_seq_one_letter_code
_entity_poly.pdbx_strand_id
1 'polypeptide(L)'
;MELIFLSQKADQKNLKSYYHRAITESKELYIVSAYLTNWDIEEKLGSHCEQFMMVVGQDFGLTRKVACESVLKWLPIRYKAQFFAAEGVQGFHPKAMFWRETDDKCYALIGSSNLSVAAFTDNHEINGITEILETTFQQSRAWVLGLEPPQSVVVDAKWLEGYVEATRQPKPSKRGAADEDSGNYSVEYVLPLPIDLEMVDKILRSRRAAMRVFKSQRDDLEKLFRDAAGTAKWSSKKNLAFYDTLCELWSMDGGSRFQAKGWEIKGKHCDHRELSKSLVRVMDSPKVERDSVVIRELNRMSDISLATRGSLFTEMLCQFFPSVYHVANSPIKDWLRASGLVR
;
A
#
# COMPACT_ATOMS: atom_id res chain seq x y z
N MET A 1 15.85 -19.56 -17.27
CA MET A 1 15.64 -20.02 -15.89
C MET A 1 16.89 -20.71 -15.40
N GLU A 2 17.48 -20.14 -14.35
CA GLU A 2 18.59 -20.69 -13.57
C GLU A 2 18.01 -21.34 -12.30
N LEU A 3 18.54 -22.49 -11.92
CA LEU A 3 18.12 -23.23 -10.73
C LEU A 3 19.16 -23.07 -9.62
N ILE A 4 18.69 -22.85 -8.40
CA ILE A 4 19.48 -22.63 -7.20
C ILE A 4 19.17 -23.76 -6.22
N PHE A 5 20.19 -24.54 -5.84
CA PHE A 5 20.04 -25.70 -4.96
C PHE A 5 20.73 -25.43 -3.61
N LEU A 6 19.95 -25.15 -2.56
CA LEU A 6 20.50 -24.67 -1.28
C LEU A 6 21.19 -25.74 -0.41
N SER A 7 21.37 -26.95 -0.94
CA SER A 7 22.24 -27.97 -0.36
C SER A 7 23.74 -27.64 -0.47
N GLN A 8 24.13 -26.62 -1.25
CA GLN A 8 25.52 -26.21 -1.44
C GLN A 8 25.75 -24.78 -0.92
N LYS A 9 26.82 -24.57 -0.14
CA LYS A 9 27.17 -23.25 0.43
C LYS A 9 27.36 -22.14 -0.63
N ALA A 10 27.79 -22.50 -1.84
CA ALA A 10 27.94 -21.54 -2.94
C ALA A 10 26.58 -21.00 -3.41
N ASP A 11 25.57 -21.87 -3.50
CA ASP A 11 24.22 -21.53 -3.96
C ASP A 11 23.44 -20.72 -2.93
N GLN A 12 23.77 -20.83 -1.65
CA GLN A 12 23.25 -19.92 -0.60
C GLN A 12 23.67 -18.47 -0.82
N LYS A 13 24.93 -18.24 -1.24
CA LYS A 13 25.41 -16.90 -1.60
C LYS A 13 24.70 -16.37 -2.84
N ASN A 14 24.40 -17.25 -3.81
CA ASN A 14 23.66 -16.88 -5.02
C ASN A 14 22.21 -16.49 -4.70
N LEU A 15 21.50 -17.23 -3.84
CA LEU A 15 20.14 -16.83 -3.45
C LEU A 15 20.14 -15.47 -2.73
N LYS A 16 21.04 -15.28 -1.75
CA LYS A 16 21.16 -14.01 -1.04
C LYS A 16 21.48 -12.84 -1.97
N SER A 17 22.35 -13.04 -2.98
CA SER A 17 22.67 -11.99 -3.94
C SER A 17 21.46 -11.61 -4.80
N TYR A 18 20.58 -12.54 -5.15
CA TYR A 18 19.34 -12.23 -5.86
C TYR A 18 18.33 -11.47 -5.00
N TYR A 19 18.22 -11.79 -3.71
CA TYR A 19 17.43 -10.99 -2.76
C TYR A 19 17.99 -9.58 -2.64
N HIS A 20 19.31 -9.44 -2.46
CA HIS A 20 19.98 -8.15 -2.42
C HIS A 20 19.66 -7.35 -3.68
N ARG A 21 19.89 -7.93 -4.87
CA ARG A 21 19.64 -7.27 -6.16
C ARG A 21 18.18 -6.84 -6.29
N ALA A 22 17.23 -7.72 -5.98
CA ALA A 22 15.81 -7.39 -6.03
C ALA A 22 15.48 -6.20 -5.11
N ILE A 23 16.09 -6.11 -3.93
CA ILE A 23 15.82 -5.05 -2.96
C ILE A 23 16.51 -3.73 -3.33
N THR A 24 17.72 -3.77 -3.88
CA THR A 24 18.47 -2.56 -4.21
C THR A 24 18.10 -1.99 -5.56
N GLU A 25 17.84 -2.83 -6.57
CA GLU A 25 17.70 -2.42 -7.97
C GLU A 25 16.25 -2.34 -8.47
N SER A 26 15.27 -2.79 -7.68
CA SER A 26 13.86 -2.76 -8.11
C SER A 26 13.28 -1.35 -8.18
N LYS A 27 12.64 -1.05 -9.31
CA LYS A 27 11.63 0.00 -9.44
C LYS A 27 10.28 -0.45 -8.87
N GLU A 28 9.93 -1.73 -9.06
CA GLU A 28 8.77 -2.38 -8.43
C GLU A 28 9.18 -3.71 -7.81
N LEU A 29 8.73 -4.00 -6.58
CA LEU A 29 9.06 -5.23 -5.86
C LEU A 29 7.83 -5.82 -5.16
N TYR A 30 7.56 -7.09 -5.43
CA TYR A 30 6.47 -7.85 -4.84
C TYR A 30 7.03 -9.12 -4.20
N ILE A 31 6.79 -9.30 -2.90
CA ILE A 31 7.28 -10.45 -2.12
C ILE A 31 6.08 -11.20 -1.54
N VAL A 32 5.99 -12.50 -1.78
CA VAL A 32 4.99 -13.38 -1.18
C VAL A 32 5.66 -14.58 -0.52
N SER A 33 5.32 -14.85 0.74
CA SER A 33 5.88 -15.97 1.49
C SER A 33 4.80 -16.62 2.34
N ALA A 34 4.77 -17.95 2.39
CA ALA A 34 3.79 -18.68 3.17
C ALA A 34 3.89 -18.36 4.67
N TYR A 35 5.11 -18.13 5.16
CA TYR A 35 5.34 -17.59 6.48
C TYR A 35 6.66 -16.79 6.52
N LEU A 36 6.79 -15.95 7.54
CA LEU A 36 7.98 -15.14 7.83
C LEU A 36 8.46 -15.43 9.25
N THR A 37 9.60 -16.10 9.40
CA THR A 37 10.15 -16.36 10.74
C THR A 37 11.40 -15.55 11.03
N ASN A 38 12.03 -14.95 10.00
CA ASN A 38 13.21 -14.12 10.14
C ASN A 38 13.29 -13.08 9.02
N TRP A 39 13.80 -11.90 9.36
CA TRP A 39 14.17 -10.86 8.41
C TRP A 39 15.55 -10.31 8.79
N ASP A 40 16.59 -10.78 8.10
CA ASP A 40 18.01 -10.45 8.31
C ASP A 40 18.61 -9.64 7.14
N ILE A 41 17.76 -8.99 6.36
CA ILE A 41 18.19 -8.13 5.26
C ILE A 41 18.59 -6.77 5.81
N GLU A 42 19.85 -6.40 5.64
CA GLU A 42 20.43 -5.15 6.13
C GLU A 42 20.32 -4.03 5.08
N GLU A 43 20.29 -4.41 3.80
CA GLU A 43 20.23 -3.51 2.68
C GLU A 43 18.93 -2.72 2.69
N LYS A 44 19.03 -1.41 2.52
CA LYS A 44 17.85 -0.56 2.39
C LYS A 44 17.19 -0.79 1.05
N LEU A 45 15.85 -0.77 1.04
CA LEU A 45 15.08 -0.71 -0.19
C LEU A 45 15.57 0.46 -1.06
N GLY A 46 15.83 0.18 -2.34
CA GLY A 46 16.34 1.15 -3.30
C GLY A 46 15.53 2.44 -3.33
N SER A 47 16.21 3.59 -3.40
CA SER A 47 15.55 4.90 -3.35
C SER A 47 14.62 5.14 -4.55
N HIS A 48 14.92 4.52 -5.68
CA HIS A 48 14.10 4.50 -6.91
C HIS A 48 12.95 3.50 -6.88
N CYS A 49 12.80 2.70 -5.81
CA CYS A 49 11.64 1.82 -5.69
C CYS A 49 10.41 2.71 -5.57
N GLU A 50 9.51 2.61 -6.56
CA GLU A 50 8.27 3.37 -6.67
C GLU A 50 7.07 2.59 -6.10
N GLN A 51 7.18 1.26 -6.08
CA GLN A 51 6.11 0.35 -5.72
C GLN A 51 6.66 -0.86 -4.97
N PHE A 52 6.07 -1.16 -3.82
CA PHE A 52 6.45 -2.28 -2.98
C PHE A 52 5.18 -2.94 -2.42
N MET A 53 5.17 -4.27 -2.34
CA MET A 53 4.18 -5.02 -1.57
C MET A 53 4.80 -6.30 -1.04
N MET A 54 4.53 -6.60 0.23
CA MET A 54 4.93 -7.85 0.87
C MET A 54 3.71 -8.50 1.51
N VAL A 55 3.46 -9.77 1.21
CA VAL A 55 2.37 -10.56 1.81
C VAL A 55 2.96 -11.80 2.46
N VAL A 56 2.66 -12.00 3.74
CA VAL A 56 3.03 -13.20 4.49
C VAL A 56 1.79 -13.98 4.90
N GLY A 57 1.85 -15.30 4.82
CA GLY A 57 0.81 -16.14 5.37
C GLY A 57 0.90 -16.25 6.89
N GLN A 58 -0.13 -16.84 7.46
CA GLN A 58 -0.22 -17.17 8.88
C GLN A 58 -0.18 -18.69 9.11
N ASP A 59 0.26 -19.46 8.11
CA ASP A 59 0.20 -20.93 8.11
C ASP A 59 0.62 -21.50 9.46
N PHE A 60 -0.34 -22.09 10.18
CA PHE A 60 -0.17 -22.68 11.51
C PHE A 60 0.51 -21.76 12.54
N GLY A 61 0.31 -20.44 12.48
CA GLY A 61 0.96 -19.48 13.37
C GLY A 61 2.49 -19.44 13.22
N LEU A 62 3.04 -19.88 12.08
CA LEU A 62 4.49 -19.98 11.86
C LEU A 62 5.17 -18.63 11.67
N THR A 63 4.45 -17.63 11.14
CA THR A 63 4.94 -16.25 11.05
C THR A 63 5.25 -15.73 12.45
N ARG A 64 6.39 -15.05 12.61
CA ARG A 64 6.90 -14.57 13.90
C ARG A 64 6.76 -13.07 14.01
N LYS A 65 6.17 -12.59 15.11
CA LYS A 65 6.01 -11.18 15.46
C LYS A 65 7.34 -10.45 15.39
N VAL A 66 8.40 -11.04 15.94
CA VAL A 66 9.76 -10.45 15.91
C VAL A 66 10.28 -10.22 14.48
N ALA A 67 9.93 -11.10 13.53
CA ALA A 67 10.34 -10.95 12.14
C ALA A 67 9.49 -9.88 11.43
N CYS A 68 8.19 -9.84 11.70
CA CYS A 68 7.31 -8.76 11.24
C CYS A 68 7.76 -7.39 11.78
N GLU A 69 8.13 -7.30 13.05
CA GLU A 69 8.70 -6.08 13.64
C GLU A 69 9.99 -5.65 12.94
N SER A 70 10.87 -6.60 12.60
CA SER A 70 12.08 -6.32 11.83
C SER A 70 11.76 -5.75 10.45
N VAL A 71 10.78 -6.33 9.73
CA VAL A 71 10.29 -5.77 8.45
C VAL A 71 9.74 -4.36 8.65
N LEU A 72 8.92 -4.13 9.67
CA LEU A 72 8.34 -2.81 9.95
C LEU A 72 9.37 -1.74 10.36
N LYS A 73 10.49 -2.15 10.96
CA LYS A 73 11.64 -1.26 11.25
C LYS A 73 12.47 -1.00 10.01
N TRP A 74 12.64 -2.01 9.17
CA TRP A 74 13.39 -1.93 7.91
C TRP A 74 12.68 -1.09 6.85
N LEU A 75 11.36 -1.22 6.73
CA LEU A 75 10.57 -0.53 5.71
C LEU A 75 10.57 1.00 5.91
N PRO A 76 10.84 1.77 4.84
CA PRO A 76 10.54 3.20 4.82
C PRO A 76 9.08 3.46 5.21
N ILE A 77 8.83 4.56 5.93
CA ILE A 77 7.47 4.92 6.42
C ILE A 77 6.42 4.84 5.31
N ARG A 78 6.78 5.28 4.10
CA ARG A 78 5.90 5.28 2.93
C ARG A 78 5.46 3.90 2.42
N TYR A 79 6.10 2.83 2.88
CA TYR A 79 5.84 1.44 2.50
C TYR A 79 5.28 0.56 3.63
N LYS A 80 5.09 1.12 4.84
CA LYS A 80 4.62 0.32 5.99
C LYS A 80 3.20 -0.23 5.81
N ALA A 81 2.34 0.51 5.11
CA ALA A 81 0.98 0.08 4.81
C ALA A 81 0.92 -0.94 3.66
N GLN A 82 2.07 -1.36 3.12
CA GLN A 82 2.20 -2.30 2.01
C GLN A 82 2.78 -3.64 2.50
N PHE A 83 2.81 -3.86 3.81
CA PHE A 83 3.12 -5.14 4.42
C PHE A 83 1.85 -5.78 4.98
N PHE A 84 1.50 -6.95 4.46
CA PHE A 84 0.22 -7.59 4.69
C PHE A 84 0.36 -9.01 5.24
N ALA A 85 -0.63 -9.43 6.02
CA ALA A 85 -0.85 -10.81 6.42
C ALA A 85 -2.06 -11.38 5.68
N ALA A 86 -1.91 -12.52 5.01
CA ALA A 86 -3.00 -13.19 4.32
C ALA A 86 -3.91 -13.92 5.32
N GLU A 87 -5.06 -13.32 5.63
CA GLU A 87 -6.10 -13.87 6.53
C GLU A 87 -7.30 -14.42 5.77
N GLY A 88 -7.64 -13.82 4.63
CA GLY A 88 -8.79 -14.18 3.80
C GLY A 88 -8.49 -15.25 2.75
N VAL A 89 -7.31 -15.87 2.78
CA VAL A 89 -6.87 -16.85 1.77
C VAL A 89 -6.58 -18.20 2.42
N GLN A 90 -7.45 -19.18 2.15
CA GLN A 90 -7.24 -20.54 2.62
C GLN A 90 -6.07 -21.20 1.88
N GLY A 91 -5.10 -21.74 2.64
CA GLY A 91 -3.93 -22.42 2.07
C GLY A 91 -2.92 -21.50 1.39
N PHE A 92 -2.73 -20.28 1.92
CA PHE A 92 -1.77 -19.32 1.41
C PHE A 92 -0.32 -19.82 1.56
N HIS A 93 0.15 -20.55 0.56
CA HIS A 93 1.48 -21.16 0.58
C HIS A 93 2.48 -20.69 -0.51
N PRO A 94 2.38 -19.47 -1.10
CA PRO A 94 3.30 -19.02 -2.13
C PRO A 94 4.69 -18.68 -1.55
N LYS A 95 5.72 -18.80 -2.39
CA LYS A 95 7.12 -18.48 -2.06
C LYS A 95 7.76 -17.91 -3.30
N ALA A 96 7.61 -16.61 -3.47
CA ALA A 96 8.03 -15.94 -4.69
C ALA A 96 8.39 -14.48 -4.46
N MET A 97 9.25 -13.98 -5.34
CA MET A 97 9.47 -12.56 -5.55
C MET A 97 9.33 -12.24 -7.03
N PHE A 98 8.69 -11.12 -7.31
CA PHE A 98 8.62 -10.54 -8.65
C PHE A 98 9.15 -9.12 -8.56
N TRP A 99 10.07 -8.74 -9.43
CA TRP A 99 10.54 -7.37 -9.48
C TRP A 99 10.81 -6.90 -10.90
N ARG A 100 10.72 -5.58 -11.07
CA ARG A 100 11.11 -4.87 -12.28
C ARG A 100 12.23 -3.91 -11.93
N GLU A 101 13.31 -3.94 -12.68
CA GLU A 101 14.48 -3.07 -12.49
C GLU A 101 14.32 -1.74 -13.23
N THR A 102 15.29 -0.84 -13.06
CA THR A 102 15.28 0.50 -13.68
C THR A 102 15.52 0.48 -15.19
N ASP A 103 16.07 -0.61 -15.73
CA ASP A 103 16.20 -0.87 -17.16
C ASP A 103 14.96 -1.57 -17.77
N ASP A 104 13.85 -1.60 -17.02
CA ASP A 104 12.57 -2.24 -17.33
C ASP A 104 12.63 -3.77 -17.51
N LYS A 105 13.77 -4.42 -17.20
CA LYS A 105 13.81 -5.88 -17.13
C LYS A 105 13.03 -6.40 -15.93
N CYS A 106 12.29 -7.49 -16.16
CA CYS A 106 11.44 -8.11 -15.18
C CYS A 106 11.98 -9.48 -14.80
N TYR A 107 11.89 -9.82 -13.52
CA TYR A 107 12.41 -11.07 -12.99
C TYR A 107 11.41 -11.73 -12.06
N ALA A 108 11.51 -13.06 -11.99
CA ALA A 108 10.82 -13.88 -11.01
C ALA A 108 11.82 -14.79 -10.30
N LEU A 109 11.70 -14.86 -8.98
CA LEU A 109 12.29 -15.89 -8.15
C LEU A 109 11.13 -16.69 -7.54
N ILE A 110 11.05 -17.99 -7.81
CA ILE A 110 9.99 -18.86 -7.31
C ILE A 110 10.63 -20.14 -6.81
N GLY A 111 10.21 -20.65 -5.66
CA GLY A 111 10.76 -21.91 -5.17
C GLY A 111 10.13 -22.40 -3.89
N SER A 112 10.91 -23.18 -3.15
CA SER A 112 10.48 -23.78 -1.88
C SER A 112 10.95 -22.99 -0.65
N SER A 113 11.79 -21.97 -0.82
CA SER A 113 12.31 -21.15 0.29
C SER A 113 11.28 -20.18 0.85
N ASN A 114 10.96 -20.33 2.14
CA ASN A 114 10.28 -19.29 2.92
C ASN A 114 11.26 -18.23 3.43
N LEU A 115 10.74 -17.09 3.87
CA LEU A 115 11.52 -16.07 4.59
C LEU A 115 11.87 -16.51 6.02
N SER A 116 12.84 -17.41 6.12
CA SER A 116 13.28 -18.06 7.36
C SER A 116 14.79 -18.31 7.33
N VAL A 117 15.48 -18.27 8.49
CA VAL A 117 16.93 -18.57 8.54
C VAL A 117 17.23 -19.92 7.90
N ALA A 118 16.46 -20.96 8.26
CA ALA A 118 16.66 -22.33 7.81
C ALA A 118 16.59 -22.47 6.27
N ALA A 119 15.71 -21.70 5.62
CA ALA A 119 15.60 -21.68 4.17
C ALA A 119 16.82 -21.07 3.46
N PHE A 120 17.74 -20.39 4.16
CA PHE A 120 18.98 -19.85 3.59
C PHE A 120 20.25 -20.52 4.14
N THR A 121 20.13 -21.46 5.09
CA THR A 121 21.29 -22.09 5.77
C THR A 121 21.31 -23.61 5.74
N ASP A 122 20.19 -24.27 6.06
CA ASP A 122 20.20 -25.69 6.44
C ASP A 122 19.23 -26.55 5.61
N ASN A 123 18.19 -25.96 5.03
CA ASN A 123 17.18 -26.70 4.28
C ASN A 123 17.66 -27.09 2.87
N HIS A 124 17.20 -28.25 2.40
CA HIS A 124 17.30 -28.67 1.00
C HIS A 124 16.22 -27.97 0.16
N GLU A 125 16.46 -26.71 -0.19
CA GLU A 125 15.52 -25.93 -1.00
C GLU A 125 15.95 -25.88 -2.47
N ILE A 126 14.95 -25.74 -3.35
CA ILE A 126 15.15 -25.49 -4.77
C ILE A 126 14.40 -24.21 -5.15
N ASN A 127 15.12 -23.28 -5.77
CA ASN A 127 14.53 -22.06 -6.30
C ASN A 127 14.88 -21.92 -7.77
N GLY A 128 13.94 -21.42 -8.56
CA GLY A 128 14.17 -21.00 -9.94
C GLY A 128 14.18 -19.48 -10.01
N ILE A 129 15.21 -18.93 -10.64
CA ILE A 129 15.25 -17.52 -11.02
C ILE A 129 15.24 -17.40 -12.53
N THR A 130 14.48 -16.45 -13.06
CA THR A 130 14.51 -16.14 -14.48
C THR A 130 14.13 -14.71 -14.72
N GLU A 131 14.73 -14.11 -15.75
CA GLU A 131 14.10 -12.97 -16.43
C GLU A 131 12.77 -13.47 -17.03
N ILE A 132 11.72 -12.67 -16.88
CA ILE A 132 10.37 -12.92 -17.39
C ILE A 132 9.95 -11.80 -18.33
N LEU A 133 8.99 -12.10 -19.21
CA LEU A 133 8.40 -11.10 -20.08
C LEU A 133 7.58 -10.09 -19.27
N GLU A 134 7.51 -8.84 -19.74
CA GLU A 134 6.65 -7.79 -19.16
C GLU A 134 5.19 -8.27 -19.02
N THR A 135 4.67 -9.03 -19.99
CA THR A 135 3.31 -9.59 -19.92
C THR A 135 3.14 -10.56 -18.75
N THR A 136 4.11 -11.42 -18.50
CA THR A 136 4.14 -12.31 -17.33
C THR A 136 4.27 -11.52 -16.04
N PHE A 137 5.12 -10.49 -16.03
CA PHE A 137 5.28 -9.63 -14.86
C PHE A 137 3.96 -8.91 -14.51
N GLN A 138 3.24 -8.38 -15.50
CA GLN A 138 1.94 -7.74 -15.27
C GLN A 138 0.89 -8.73 -14.75
N GLN A 139 0.90 -9.99 -15.19
CA GLN A 139 0.03 -11.03 -14.63
C GLN A 139 0.39 -11.34 -13.17
N SER A 140 1.68 -11.53 -12.86
CA SER A 140 2.15 -11.76 -11.49
C SER A 140 1.82 -10.57 -10.58
N ARG A 141 2.05 -9.35 -11.07
CA ARG A 141 1.70 -8.10 -10.38
C ARG A 141 0.21 -8.01 -10.08
N ALA A 142 -0.65 -8.23 -11.08
CA ALA A 142 -2.10 -8.22 -10.89
C ALA A 142 -2.56 -9.28 -9.89
N TRP A 143 -1.91 -10.46 -9.90
CA TRP A 143 -2.19 -11.51 -8.93
C TRP A 143 -1.80 -11.11 -7.51
N VAL A 144 -0.60 -10.54 -7.28
CA VAL A 144 -0.18 -10.08 -5.95
C VAL A 144 -1.05 -8.91 -5.46
N LEU A 145 -1.35 -7.93 -6.32
CA LEU A 145 -2.26 -6.83 -5.96
C LEU A 145 -3.68 -7.33 -5.65
N GLY A 146 -4.11 -8.43 -6.26
CA GLY A 146 -5.36 -9.10 -5.92
C GLY A 146 -5.43 -9.64 -4.49
N LEU A 147 -4.30 -9.73 -3.78
CA LEU A 147 -4.23 -10.12 -2.37
C LEU A 147 -4.48 -8.95 -1.40
N GLU A 148 -4.61 -7.71 -1.89
CA GLU A 148 -5.03 -6.57 -1.07
C GLU A 148 -6.38 -6.87 -0.34
N PRO A 149 -6.76 -6.07 0.67
CA PRO A 149 -8.04 -6.26 1.37
C PRO A 149 -9.22 -6.46 0.40
N PRO A 150 -10.10 -7.45 0.65
CA PRO A 150 -10.29 -8.16 1.93
C PRO A 150 -9.48 -9.46 2.10
N GLN A 151 -8.62 -9.84 1.14
CA GLN A 151 -7.89 -11.12 1.23
C GLN A 151 -6.75 -11.08 2.24
N SER A 152 -6.26 -9.89 2.56
CA SER A 152 -5.22 -9.67 3.55
C SER A 152 -5.53 -8.48 4.45
N VAL A 153 -4.78 -8.37 5.53
CA VAL A 153 -4.82 -7.26 6.50
C VAL A 153 -3.43 -6.64 6.62
N VAL A 154 -3.37 -5.34 6.88
CA VAL A 154 -2.09 -4.65 7.09
C VAL A 154 -1.46 -5.15 8.38
N VAL A 155 -0.17 -5.49 8.33
CA VAL A 155 0.63 -5.84 9.50
C VAL A 155 1.08 -4.55 10.17
N ASP A 156 0.43 -4.19 11.27
CA ASP A 156 0.80 -3.05 12.12
C ASP A 156 0.95 -3.48 13.60
N ALA A 157 1.15 -2.53 14.50
CA ALA A 157 1.30 -2.80 15.93
C ALA A 157 0.06 -3.51 16.50
N LYS A 158 -1.14 -3.13 16.04
CA LYS A 158 -2.40 -3.71 16.51
C LYS A 158 -2.60 -5.13 16.01
N TRP A 159 -2.27 -5.39 14.74
CA TRP A 159 -2.26 -6.75 14.21
C TRP A 159 -1.27 -7.64 14.99
N LEU A 160 -0.08 -7.12 15.28
CA LEU A 160 0.93 -7.84 16.07
C LEU A 160 0.47 -8.15 17.49
N GLU A 161 -0.29 -7.26 18.14
CA GLU A 161 -0.87 -7.53 19.46
C GLU A 161 -1.87 -8.69 19.41
N GLY A 162 -2.77 -8.70 18.42
CA GLY A 162 -3.84 -9.69 18.28
C GLY A 162 -3.41 -11.04 17.70
N TYR A 163 -2.34 -11.08 16.90
CA TYR A 163 -1.88 -12.31 16.24
C TYR A 163 -1.35 -13.35 17.24
N VAL A 164 -1.69 -14.62 17.05
CA VAL A 164 -1.25 -15.73 17.91
C VAL A 164 -0.22 -16.57 17.17
N GLU A 165 1.01 -16.62 17.68
CA GLU A 165 2.04 -17.51 17.14
C GLU A 165 1.80 -18.95 17.59
N ALA A 166 2.17 -19.92 16.75
CA ALA A 166 2.30 -21.29 17.22
C ALA A 166 3.38 -21.39 18.28
N THR A 167 3.02 -22.05 19.37
CA THR A 167 3.91 -22.43 20.45
C THR A 167 5.04 -23.29 19.86
N ARG A 168 6.27 -22.80 19.97
CA ARG A 168 7.44 -23.65 19.70
C ARG A 168 7.43 -24.73 20.77
N GLN A 169 7.22 -25.99 20.38
CA GLN A 169 7.51 -27.07 21.30
C GLN A 169 8.99 -26.96 21.69
N PRO A 170 9.32 -26.81 22.99
CA PRO A 170 10.69 -27.01 23.44
C PRO A 170 11.10 -28.43 23.01
N LYS A 171 12.40 -28.65 22.71
CA LYS A 171 12.94 -30.02 22.61
C LYS A 171 12.44 -30.83 23.82
N PRO A 172 11.98 -32.08 23.62
CA PRO A 172 11.07 -32.72 24.56
C PRO A 172 11.71 -32.87 25.94
N SER A 173 11.15 -32.18 26.93
CA SER A 173 11.16 -32.61 28.32
C SER A 173 9.74 -33.09 28.68
N LYS A 174 9.68 -34.16 29.49
CA LYS A 174 8.48 -34.99 29.71
C LYS A 174 7.26 -34.20 30.23
N ARG A 175 6.11 -34.52 29.61
CA ARG A 175 4.70 -34.53 30.11
C ARG A 175 4.17 -33.30 30.88
N GLY A 176 3.09 -32.74 30.32
CA GLY A 176 2.03 -32.00 31.03
C GLY A 176 1.00 -31.52 30.00
N ALA A 177 -0.28 -31.86 30.16
CA ALA A 177 -1.34 -31.75 29.17
C ALA A 177 -2.08 -30.39 29.15
N ALA A 178 -2.69 -30.10 27.98
CA ALA A 178 -3.86 -29.24 27.66
C ALA A 178 -3.80 -27.73 28.07
N ASP A 179 -4.38 -26.77 27.36
CA ASP A 179 -5.64 -26.76 26.59
C ASP A 179 -5.54 -26.08 25.22
N GLU A 180 -6.41 -26.55 24.32
CA GLU A 180 -6.80 -25.94 23.06
C GLU A 180 -7.79 -24.79 23.32
N ASP A 181 -7.52 -23.62 22.74
CA ASP A 181 -8.58 -22.70 22.35
C ASP A 181 -8.21 -22.06 21.00
N SER A 182 -8.57 -22.74 19.92
CA SER A 182 -8.55 -22.19 18.57
C SER A 182 -9.78 -21.29 18.39
N GLY A 183 -9.76 -20.16 19.09
CA GLY A 183 -10.71 -19.08 18.89
C GLY A 183 -10.41 -18.39 17.56
N ASN A 184 -11.34 -18.46 16.63
CA ASN A 184 -11.32 -17.68 15.40
C ASN A 184 -11.54 -16.21 15.79
N TYR A 185 -10.46 -15.46 16.08
CA TYR A 185 -10.55 -14.07 16.51
C TYR A 185 -10.72 -13.16 15.29
N SER A 186 -11.95 -13.10 14.77
CA SER A 186 -12.38 -11.92 14.02
C SER A 186 -12.48 -10.75 15.00
N VAL A 187 -11.51 -9.84 14.97
CA VAL A 187 -11.67 -8.53 15.63
C VAL A 187 -12.72 -7.79 14.82
N GLU A 188 -13.99 -7.88 15.24
CA GLU A 188 -15.05 -7.07 14.65
C GLU A 188 -14.77 -5.61 15.04
N TYR A 189 -14.25 -4.83 14.10
CA TYR A 189 -14.05 -3.40 14.28
C TYR A 189 -15.43 -2.73 14.32
N VAL A 190 -16.05 -2.69 15.48
CA VAL A 190 -17.24 -1.86 15.71
C VAL A 190 -16.76 -0.41 15.75
N LEU A 191 -16.92 0.28 14.61
CA LEU A 191 -16.79 1.74 14.60
C LEU A 191 -17.76 2.29 15.67
N PRO A 192 -17.30 3.13 16.61
CA PRO A 192 -18.17 3.66 17.64
C PRO A 192 -19.35 4.36 16.97
N LEU A 193 -20.57 3.98 17.34
CA LEU A 193 -21.75 4.67 16.87
C LEU A 193 -21.62 6.16 17.26
N PRO A 194 -21.96 7.08 16.35
CA PRO A 194 -21.84 8.50 16.66
C PRO A 194 -22.71 8.83 17.88
N ILE A 195 -22.10 9.53 18.85
CA ILE A 195 -22.77 9.96 20.08
C ILE A 195 -23.95 10.90 19.75
N ASP A 196 -23.87 11.61 18.63
CA ASP A 196 -24.87 12.55 18.14
C ASP A 196 -25.34 12.16 16.73
N LEU A 197 -26.45 11.41 16.67
CA LEU A 197 -27.06 10.96 15.42
C LEU A 197 -27.63 12.11 14.59
N GLU A 198 -28.06 13.22 15.22
CA GLU A 198 -28.66 14.36 14.54
C GLU A 198 -27.59 15.18 13.81
N MET A 199 -26.45 15.43 14.47
CA MET A 199 -25.29 16.04 13.84
C MET A 199 -24.78 15.18 12.67
N VAL A 200 -24.73 13.86 12.83
CA VAL A 200 -24.33 12.96 11.75
C VAL A 200 -25.29 13.01 10.58
N ASP A 201 -26.59 12.99 10.81
CA ASP A 201 -27.58 13.08 9.73
C ASP A 201 -27.48 14.43 8.98
N LYS A 202 -27.26 15.53 9.71
CA LYS A 202 -26.99 16.84 9.09
C LYS A 202 -25.73 16.83 8.22
N ILE A 203 -24.64 16.21 8.69
CA ILE A 203 -23.40 16.05 7.92
C ILE A 203 -23.63 15.19 6.68
N LEU A 204 -24.35 14.07 6.82
CA LEU A 204 -24.66 13.17 5.69
C LEU A 204 -25.51 13.86 4.64
N ARG A 205 -26.54 14.62 5.05
CA ARG A 205 -27.36 15.43 4.14
C ARG A 205 -26.52 16.45 3.37
N SER A 206 -25.65 17.17 4.07
CA SER A 206 -24.72 18.13 3.45
C SER A 206 -23.78 17.46 2.45
N ARG A 207 -23.13 16.35 2.83
CA ARG A 207 -22.23 15.58 1.93
C ARG A 207 -22.95 15.03 0.70
N ARG A 208 -24.18 14.51 0.87
CA ARG A 208 -24.99 14.02 -0.26
C ARG A 208 -25.40 15.16 -1.19
N ALA A 209 -25.67 16.35 -0.67
CA ALA A 209 -25.92 17.54 -1.50
C ALA A 209 -24.65 17.94 -2.27
N ALA A 210 -23.49 17.94 -1.60
CA ALA A 210 -22.22 18.24 -2.24
C ALA A 210 -21.87 17.27 -3.37
N MET A 211 -22.09 15.96 -3.16
CA MET A 211 -21.92 14.95 -4.20
C MET A 211 -22.84 15.15 -5.41
N ARG A 212 -24.05 15.70 -5.20
CA ARG A 212 -24.97 16.02 -6.31
C ARG A 212 -24.45 17.18 -7.14
N VAL A 213 -23.93 18.23 -6.50
CA VAL A 213 -23.31 19.36 -7.20
C VAL A 213 -22.05 18.90 -7.93
N PHE A 214 -21.15 18.17 -7.25
CA PHE A 214 -19.96 17.61 -7.88
C PHE A 214 -20.31 16.79 -9.12
N LYS A 215 -21.35 15.94 -9.06
CA LYS A 215 -21.77 15.15 -10.22
C LYS A 215 -22.11 16.01 -11.44
N SER A 216 -22.70 17.19 -11.26
CA SER A 216 -22.97 18.12 -12.37
C SER A 216 -21.73 18.84 -12.90
N GLN A 217 -20.68 18.98 -12.09
CA GLN A 217 -19.43 19.69 -12.44
C GLN A 217 -18.29 18.73 -12.79
N ARG A 218 -18.48 17.41 -12.64
CA ARG A 218 -17.45 16.39 -12.72
C ARG A 218 -16.72 16.41 -14.06
N ASP A 219 -17.46 16.49 -15.16
CA ASP A 219 -16.88 16.42 -16.50
C ASP A 219 -16.06 17.69 -16.82
N ASP A 220 -16.51 18.86 -16.37
CA ASP A 220 -15.78 20.11 -16.49
C ASP A 220 -14.51 20.12 -15.63
N LEU A 221 -14.59 19.59 -14.40
CA LEU A 221 -13.44 19.40 -13.53
C LEU A 221 -12.42 18.43 -14.17
N GLU A 222 -12.88 17.28 -14.63
CA GLU A 222 -12.02 16.29 -15.29
C GLU A 222 -11.31 16.91 -16.50
N LYS A 223 -12.04 17.65 -17.34
CA LYS A 223 -11.47 18.38 -18.47
C LYS A 223 -10.41 19.39 -18.03
N LEU A 224 -10.70 20.21 -17.02
CA LEU A 224 -9.76 21.20 -16.48
C LEU A 224 -8.45 20.54 -16.05
N PHE A 225 -8.53 19.40 -15.33
CA PHE A 225 -7.36 18.64 -14.90
C PHE A 225 -6.61 18.00 -16.07
N ARG A 226 -7.30 17.43 -17.05
CA ARG A 226 -6.67 16.84 -18.24
C ARG A 226 -5.94 17.89 -19.08
N ASP A 227 -6.57 19.05 -19.32
CA ASP A 227 -5.98 20.16 -20.06
C ASP A 227 -4.71 20.70 -19.37
N ALA A 228 -4.76 20.83 -18.04
CA ALA A 228 -3.61 21.26 -17.25
C ALA A 228 -2.46 20.22 -17.29
N ALA A 229 -2.78 18.93 -17.14
CA ALA A 229 -1.79 17.86 -17.18
C ALA A 229 -1.08 17.76 -18.53
N GLY A 230 -1.83 17.88 -19.64
CA GLY A 230 -1.33 17.78 -21.01
C GLY A 230 -0.59 19.01 -21.52
N THR A 231 -0.67 20.15 -20.82
CA THR A 231 -0.04 21.39 -21.25
C THR A 231 1.50 21.29 -21.20
N ALA A 232 2.20 21.41 -22.33
CA ALA A 232 3.66 21.35 -22.38
C ALA A 232 4.36 22.53 -21.67
N LYS A 233 3.89 23.76 -21.93
CA LYS A 233 4.41 25.01 -21.33
C LYS A 233 3.48 25.52 -20.25
N TRP A 234 3.90 25.38 -18.99
CA TRP A 234 3.19 25.85 -17.81
C TRP A 234 3.77 27.19 -17.34
N SER A 235 2.93 28.23 -17.28
CA SER A 235 3.34 29.57 -16.84
C SER A 235 2.53 30.00 -15.63
N SER A 236 3.05 30.96 -14.87
CA SER A 236 2.34 31.49 -13.69
C SER A 236 0.96 32.05 -14.04
N LYS A 237 0.79 32.62 -15.24
CA LYS A 237 -0.52 33.08 -15.74
C LYS A 237 -1.51 31.93 -15.93
N LYS A 238 -1.06 30.80 -16.48
CA LYS A 238 -1.90 29.59 -16.62
C LYS A 238 -2.22 28.97 -15.27
N ASN A 239 -1.24 28.95 -14.35
CA ASN A 239 -1.44 28.44 -13.00
C ASN A 239 -2.53 29.25 -12.27
N LEU A 240 -2.49 30.58 -12.39
CA LEU A 240 -3.50 31.46 -11.80
C LEU A 240 -4.88 31.26 -12.46
N ALA A 241 -4.94 31.22 -13.79
CA ALA A 241 -6.20 30.97 -14.49
C ALA A 241 -6.82 29.61 -14.11
N PHE A 242 -6.00 28.57 -14.00
CA PHE A 242 -6.43 27.27 -13.49
C PHE A 242 -6.99 27.38 -12.07
N TYR A 243 -6.29 28.09 -11.17
CA TYR A 243 -6.73 28.28 -9.80
C TYR A 243 -8.09 28.99 -9.74
N ASP A 244 -8.29 30.03 -10.55
CA ASP A 244 -9.54 30.78 -10.59
C ASP A 244 -10.69 29.90 -11.09
N THR A 245 -10.51 29.19 -12.21
CA THR A 245 -11.51 28.23 -12.72
C THR A 245 -11.77 27.09 -11.74
N LEU A 246 -10.73 26.59 -11.07
CA LEU A 246 -10.90 25.57 -10.04
C LEU A 246 -11.71 26.13 -8.86
N CYS A 247 -11.50 27.38 -8.43
CA CYS A 247 -12.31 27.99 -7.38
C CYS A 247 -13.79 28.11 -7.79
N GLU A 248 -14.10 28.35 -9.06
CA GLU A 248 -15.48 28.40 -9.55
C GLU A 248 -16.13 27.01 -9.54
N LEU A 249 -15.43 25.98 -10.02
CA LEU A 249 -15.94 24.61 -10.11
C LEU A 249 -15.86 23.85 -8.77
N TRP A 250 -14.98 24.27 -7.85
CA TRP A 250 -14.66 23.58 -6.60
C TRP A 250 -14.63 24.57 -5.42
N SER A 251 -15.81 25.02 -4.99
CA SER A 251 -15.97 25.97 -3.88
C SER A 251 -16.87 25.43 -2.76
N MET A 252 -16.63 25.95 -1.55
CA MET A 252 -17.53 25.73 -0.41
C MET A 252 -18.89 26.38 -0.66
N ASP A 253 -18.91 27.58 -1.24
CA ASP A 253 -20.13 28.35 -1.47
C ASP A 253 -20.94 27.77 -2.64
N GLY A 254 -20.28 27.18 -3.64
CA GLY A 254 -20.90 26.36 -4.68
C GLY A 254 -21.36 24.99 -4.17
N GLY A 255 -20.98 24.60 -2.95
CA GLY A 255 -21.45 23.39 -2.29
C GLY A 255 -20.81 22.10 -2.76
N SER A 256 -19.82 22.11 -3.66
CA SER A 256 -19.18 20.89 -4.19
C SER A 256 -18.06 20.32 -3.30
N ARG A 257 -17.91 20.80 -2.06
CA ARG A 257 -16.79 20.45 -1.17
C ARG A 257 -17.20 19.85 0.17
N PHE A 258 -16.28 19.08 0.75
CA PHE A 258 -16.38 18.42 2.04
C PHE A 258 -15.51 19.05 3.14
N GLN A 259 -14.31 19.54 2.80
CA GLN A 259 -13.36 20.08 3.77
C GLN A 259 -13.51 21.59 3.92
N ALA A 260 -13.21 22.10 5.12
CA ALA A 260 -13.28 23.53 5.43
C ALA A 260 -12.32 24.38 4.57
N LYS A 261 -12.48 25.71 4.67
CA LYS A 261 -11.60 26.71 4.04
C LYS A 261 -10.15 26.50 4.50
N GLY A 262 -9.19 26.58 3.59
CA GLY A 262 -7.76 26.53 3.92
C GLY A 262 -6.84 26.06 2.78
N TRP A 263 -7.34 25.27 1.84
CA TRP A 263 -6.53 24.92 0.66
C TRP A 263 -6.40 26.10 -0.30
N GLU A 264 -7.36 27.03 -0.31
CA GLU A 264 -7.36 28.22 -1.17
C GLU A 264 -6.13 29.10 -0.87
N ILE A 265 -5.79 29.22 0.41
CA ILE A 265 -4.64 29.99 0.87
C ILE A 265 -3.32 29.28 0.52
N LYS A 266 -3.23 27.98 0.82
CA LYS A 266 -2.00 27.18 0.59
C LYS A 266 -1.81 26.78 -0.87
N GLY A 267 -2.90 26.72 -1.62
CA GLY A 267 -2.99 26.11 -2.95
C GLY A 267 -2.78 27.09 -4.09
N LYS A 268 -3.03 28.39 -3.89
CA LYS A 268 -2.89 29.42 -4.95
C LYS A 268 -1.53 29.43 -5.65
N HIS A 269 -0.48 29.10 -4.92
CA HIS A 269 0.90 29.09 -5.43
C HIS A 269 1.44 27.67 -5.68
N CYS A 270 0.61 26.64 -5.54
CA CYS A 270 1.02 25.28 -5.85
C CYS A 270 1.17 25.09 -7.37
N ASP A 271 2.03 24.16 -7.76
CA ASP A 271 2.09 23.70 -9.15
C ASP A 271 0.84 22.86 -9.46
N HIS A 272 -0.17 23.52 -10.02
CA HIS A 272 -1.43 22.88 -10.35
C HIS A 272 -1.28 21.88 -11.50
N ARG A 273 -0.26 22.00 -12.36
CA ARG A 273 0.00 21.01 -13.40
C ARG A 273 0.50 19.71 -12.81
N GLU A 274 1.39 19.76 -11.82
CA GLU A 274 1.87 18.55 -11.16
C GLU A 274 0.77 17.85 -10.36
N LEU A 275 -0.09 18.61 -9.67
CA LEU A 275 -1.31 18.07 -9.05
C LEU A 275 -2.21 17.40 -10.11
N SER A 276 -2.41 18.07 -11.25
CA SER A 276 -3.27 17.58 -12.32
C SER A 276 -2.78 16.29 -12.94
N LYS A 277 -1.47 16.19 -13.19
CA LYS A 277 -0.85 14.94 -13.66
C LYS A 277 -1.08 13.78 -12.69
N SER A 278 -0.96 14.04 -11.39
CA SER A 278 -1.23 13.03 -10.37
C SER A 278 -2.69 12.57 -10.37
N LEU A 279 -3.64 13.50 -10.43
CA LEU A 279 -5.06 13.14 -10.43
C LEU A 279 -5.45 12.39 -11.71
N VAL A 280 -4.97 12.83 -12.88
CA VAL A 280 -5.22 12.17 -14.17
C VAL A 280 -4.68 10.75 -14.16
N ARG A 281 -3.46 10.52 -13.65
CA ARG A 281 -2.91 9.16 -13.52
C ARG A 281 -3.77 8.24 -12.65
N VAL A 282 -4.39 8.76 -11.58
CA VAL A 282 -5.35 7.98 -10.77
C VAL A 282 -6.65 7.73 -11.54
N MET A 283 -7.18 8.73 -12.25
CA MET A 283 -8.40 8.60 -13.05
C MET A 283 -8.27 7.55 -14.15
N ASP A 284 -7.12 7.50 -14.81
CA ASP A 284 -6.85 6.57 -15.91
C ASP A 284 -6.41 5.17 -15.41
N SER A 285 -6.17 5.01 -14.11
CA SER A 285 -5.72 3.75 -13.54
C SER A 285 -6.85 2.70 -13.46
N PRO A 286 -6.55 1.42 -13.79
CA PRO A 286 -7.47 0.32 -13.54
C PRO A 286 -7.85 0.23 -12.07
N LYS A 287 -9.08 -0.24 -11.78
CA LYS A 287 -9.60 -0.33 -10.40
C LYS A 287 -8.66 -1.12 -9.47
N VAL A 288 -8.09 -2.21 -9.95
CA VAL A 288 -7.19 -3.10 -9.17
C VAL A 288 -5.87 -2.42 -8.81
N GLU A 289 -5.43 -1.43 -9.58
CA GLU A 289 -4.14 -0.78 -9.36
C GLU A 289 -4.26 0.59 -8.70
N ARG A 290 -5.50 1.09 -8.54
CA ARG A 290 -5.74 2.49 -8.21
C ARG A 290 -5.12 2.89 -6.88
N ASP A 291 -5.22 2.05 -5.86
CA ASP A 291 -4.66 2.33 -4.54
C ASP A 291 -3.14 2.45 -4.59
N SER A 292 -2.50 1.52 -5.28
CA SER A 292 -1.07 1.57 -5.57
C SER A 292 -0.67 2.85 -6.32
N VAL A 293 -1.45 3.26 -7.35
CA VAL A 293 -1.21 4.54 -8.05
C VAL A 293 -1.39 5.74 -7.12
N VAL A 294 -2.43 5.74 -6.28
CA VAL A 294 -2.68 6.82 -5.31
C VAL A 294 -1.51 6.96 -4.33
N ILE A 295 -1.01 5.86 -3.78
CA ILE A 295 0.14 5.84 -2.86
C ILE A 295 1.37 6.42 -3.55
N ARG A 296 1.67 5.94 -4.76
CA ARG A 296 2.82 6.43 -5.56
C ARG A 296 2.72 7.93 -5.83
N GLU A 297 1.54 8.42 -6.22
CA GLU A 297 1.34 9.85 -6.47
C GLU A 297 1.41 10.69 -5.19
N LEU A 298 0.90 10.21 -4.05
CA LEU A 298 1.03 10.88 -2.76
C LEU A 298 2.49 10.99 -2.31
N ASN A 299 3.29 9.94 -2.55
CA ASN A 299 4.72 9.92 -2.28
C ASN A 299 5.46 10.88 -3.19
N ARG A 300 5.23 10.80 -4.51
CA ARG A 300 5.82 11.73 -5.49
C ARG A 300 5.51 13.19 -5.17
N MET A 301 4.25 13.51 -4.85
CA MET A 301 3.85 14.85 -4.42
C MET A 301 4.48 15.28 -3.10
N SER A 302 4.78 14.34 -2.21
CA SER A 302 5.58 14.59 -1.00
C SER A 302 6.98 15.04 -1.37
N ASP A 303 7.63 14.33 -2.29
CA ASP A 303 9.02 14.56 -2.66
C ASP A 303 9.20 15.92 -3.35
N ILE A 304 8.24 16.34 -4.17
CA ILE A 304 8.21 17.68 -4.77
C ILE A 304 7.59 18.76 -3.86
N SER A 305 7.28 18.43 -2.59
CA SER A 305 6.74 19.35 -1.58
C SER A 305 5.43 20.05 -1.98
N LEU A 306 4.55 19.34 -2.67
CA LEU A 306 3.27 19.88 -3.13
C LEU A 306 2.25 19.97 -1.98
N ALA A 307 1.97 21.20 -1.52
CA ALA A 307 1.23 21.45 -0.28
C ALA A 307 -0.24 21.00 -0.32
N THR A 308 -0.85 20.93 -1.50
CA THR A 308 -2.26 20.53 -1.69
C THR A 308 -2.49 19.02 -1.72
N ARG A 309 -1.44 18.20 -1.61
CA ARG A 309 -1.55 16.72 -1.63
C ARG A 309 -2.44 16.16 -0.53
N GLY A 310 -2.44 16.77 0.65
CA GLY A 310 -3.14 16.24 1.83
C GLY A 310 -4.57 16.76 2.00
N SER A 311 -4.89 17.92 1.42
CA SER A 311 -6.21 18.55 1.49
C SER A 311 -6.99 18.35 0.20
N LEU A 312 -6.54 18.99 -0.88
CA LEU A 312 -7.27 19.04 -2.14
C LEU A 312 -7.27 17.68 -2.86
N PHE A 313 -6.10 17.05 -3.00
CA PHE A 313 -5.99 15.79 -3.74
C PHE A 313 -6.79 14.66 -3.07
N THR A 314 -6.63 14.48 -1.75
CA THR A 314 -7.38 13.46 -1.00
C THR A 314 -8.89 13.73 -0.99
N GLU A 315 -9.32 14.99 -0.92
CA GLU A 315 -10.74 15.36 -1.01
C GLU A 315 -11.31 15.03 -2.40
N MET A 316 -10.56 15.30 -3.46
CA MET A 316 -10.93 14.91 -4.83
C MET A 316 -11.06 13.40 -4.97
N LEU A 317 -10.13 12.62 -4.43
CA LEU A 317 -10.25 11.16 -4.43
C LEU A 317 -11.56 10.67 -3.81
N CYS A 318 -12.01 11.29 -2.72
CA CYS A 318 -13.28 10.95 -2.06
C CYS A 318 -14.51 11.24 -2.94
N GLN A 319 -14.43 12.20 -3.85
CA GLN A 319 -15.55 12.56 -4.73
C GLN A 319 -15.51 11.82 -6.07
N PHE A 320 -14.33 11.63 -6.65
CA PHE A 320 -14.15 10.86 -7.88
C PHE A 320 -14.36 9.35 -7.64
N PHE A 321 -14.00 8.83 -6.46
CA PHE A 321 -14.14 7.42 -6.10
C PHE A 321 -14.76 7.24 -4.71
N PRO A 322 -16.03 7.66 -4.51
CA PRO A 322 -16.67 7.70 -3.19
C PRO A 322 -16.92 6.33 -2.56
N SER A 323 -16.88 5.26 -3.36
CA SER A 323 -16.99 3.88 -2.90
C SER A 323 -15.67 3.28 -2.45
N VAL A 324 -14.55 3.97 -2.68
CA VAL A 324 -13.19 3.47 -2.41
C VAL A 324 -12.48 4.35 -1.40
N TYR A 325 -12.56 5.67 -1.55
CA TYR A 325 -11.87 6.62 -0.67
C TYR A 325 -12.84 7.38 0.24
N HIS A 326 -12.40 7.58 1.48
CA HIS A 326 -13.18 8.25 2.51
C HIS A 326 -12.49 9.52 3.00
N VAL A 327 -13.30 10.51 3.40
CA VAL A 327 -12.82 11.83 3.80
C VAL A 327 -11.90 11.73 5.00
N ALA A 328 -10.61 12.02 4.83
CA ALA A 328 -9.61 12.03 5.88
C ALA A 328 -9.81 13.20 6.87
N ASN A 329 -10.70 13.03 7.85
CA ASN A 329 -11.02 13.98 8.91
C ASN A 329 -10.31 13.66 10.23
N SER A 330 -10.48 14.50 11.26
CA SER A 330 -9.81 14.31 12.56
C SER A 330 -10.05 12.92 13.16
N PRO A 331 -11.29 12.37 13.21
CA PRO A 331 -11.52 11.00 13.68
C PRO A 331 -10.65 9.94 12.99
N ILE A 332 -10.53 9.98 11.65
CA ILE A 332 -9.67 9.03 10.91
C ILE A 332 -8.21 9.27 11.23
N LYS A 333 -7.77 10.54 11.35
CA LYS A 333 -6.38 10.87 11.69
C LYS A 333 -6.02 10.43 13.11
N ASP A 334 -6.92 10.63 14.06
CA ASP A 334 -6.74 10.25 15.45
C ASP A 334 -6.75 8.73 15.59
N TRP A 335 -7.61 8.02 14.83
CA TRP A 335 -7.56 6.57 14.71
C TRP A 335 -6.25 6.06 14.09
N LEU A 336 -5.75 6.69 13.02
CA LEU A 336 -4.47 6.34 12.40
C LEU A 336 -3.28 6.54 13.36
N ARG A 337 -3.29 7.62 14.16
CA ARG A 337 -2.29 7.84 15.22
C ARG A 337 -2.38 6.81 16.32
N ALA A 338 -3.61 6.53 16.81
CA ALA A 338 -3.84 5.52 17.83
C ALA A 338 -3.43 4.11 17.37
N SER A 339 -3.55 3.83 16.07
CA SER A 339 -3.15 2.54 15.46
C SER A 339 -1.66 2.48 15.09
N GLY A 340 -0.89 3.55 15.32
CA GLY A 340 0.55 3.58 15.04
C GLY A 340 0.93 3.70 13.55
N LEU A 341 -0.05 3.95 12.66
CA LEU A 341 0.15 4.05 11.22
C LEU A 341 0.69 5.42 10.76
N VAL A 342 0.52 6.46 11.58
CA VAL A 342 1.04 7.81 11.34
C VAL A 342 1.51 8.39 12.68
N ARG A 343 2.71 9.00 12.72
CA ARG A 343 3.15 9.79 13.88
C ARG A 343 2.54 11.19 13.85
#